data_AF-A0A8J5I1W6-F1
#
_entry.id   AF-A0A8J5I1W6-F1
#
_cell.length_a   1.000
_cell.length_b   1.000
_cell.length_c   1.000
_cell.angle_alpha   90.00
_cell.angle_beta   90.00
_cell.angle_gamma   90.00
#
_symmetry.space_group_name_H-M   'P 1'
#
loop_
_entity.id
_entity.type
_entity.pdbx_description
1 polymer ?
#
loop_
_entity_poly.entity_id
_entity_poly.type
_entity_poly.pdbx_seq_one_letter_code
_entity_poly.pdbx_strand_id
1 'polypeptide(L)' 'MRTFKPRCRRLYANHHIKHDFPESTIALRVLITQVVILAWESIDDELIARGFLKAGLVPVGPREADGTFSFRSLRPSPQT' A
#
# COMPACT_ATOMS: atom_id res chain seq x y z
N MET A 1 -1.13 2.27 -7.98
CA MET A 1 -2.61 2.07 -7.96
C MET A 1 -3.21 1.63 -9.29
N ARG A 2 -2.91 2.31 -10.41
CA ARG A 2 -3.42 1.94 -11.74
C ARG A 2 -3.18 0.47 -12.11
N THR A 3 -1.99 -0.04 -11.80
CA THR A 3 -1.62 -1.45 -12.06
C THR A 3 -2.08 -2.42 -10.95
N PHE A 4 -2.18 -1.93 -9.72
CA PHE A 4 -2.51 -2.73 -8.53
C PHE A 4 -3.96 -3.23 -8.55
N LYS A 5 -4.95 -2.35 -8.72
CA LYS A 5 -6.37 -2.73 -8.69
C LYS A 5 -6.74 -3.81 -9.72
N PRO A 6 -6.29 -3.74 -10.99
CA PRO A 6 -6.50 -4.82 -11.95
C PRO A 6 -5.89 -6.16 -11.53
N ARG A 7 -4.70 -6.15 -10.90
CA ARG A 7 -4.04 -7.37 -10.42
C ARG A 7 -4.81 -8.04 -9.29
N CYS A 8 -5.29 -7.28 -8.31
CA CYS A 8 -6.17 -7.80 -7.27
C CYS A 8 -7.42 -8.45 -7.85
N ARG A 9 -8.10 -7.77 -8.79
CA ARG A 9 -9.30 -8.31 -9.45
C ARG A 9 -9.02 -9.62 -10.19
N ARG A 10 -7.92 -9.69 -10.92
CA ARG A 10 -7.51 -10.91 -11.64
C ARG A 10 -7.22 -12.06 -10.69
N LEU A 11 -6.48 -11.82 -9.60
CA LEU A 11 -6.15 -12.84 -8.62
C LEU A 11 -7.40 -13.37 -7.90
N TYR A 12 -8.30 -12.47 -7.50
CA TYR A 12 -9.58 -12.84 -6.88
C TYR A 12 -10.46 -13.67 -7.82
N ALA A 13 -10.61 -13.23 -9.08
CA ALA A 13 -11.37 -13.98 -10.09
C ALA A 13 -10.74 -15.36 -10.36
N ASN A 14 -9.42 -15.43 -10.49
CA ASN A 14 -8.71 -16.69 -10.74
C ASN A 14 -8.85 -17.67 -9.56
N HIS A 15 -8.86 -17.18 -8.33
CA HIS A 15 -9.10 -18.02 -7.15
C HIS A 15 -10.45 -18.74 -7.27
N HIS A 16 -11.50 -18.03 -7.67
CA HIS A 16 -12.86 -18.56 -7.79
C HIS A 16 -13.12 -19.43 -9.02
N ILE A 17 -12.11 -19.65 -9.87
CA ILE A 17 -12.19 -20.69 -10.91
C ILE A 17 -12.14 -22.09 -10.26
N LYS A 18 -11.47 -22.22 -9.11
CA LYS A 18 -11.22 -23.52 -8.45
C LYS A 18 -11.83 -23.63 -7.05
N HIS A 19 -12.35 -22.54 -6.50
CA HIS A 19 -12.82 -22.47 -5.11
C HIS A 19 -14.14 -21.70 -5.03
N ASP A 20 -15.03 -22.17 -4.16
CA ASP A 20 -16.29 -21.50 -3.89
C ASP A 20 -16.09 -20.15 -3.18
N PHE A 21 -17.17 -19.39 -3.05
CA PHE A 21 -17.15 -18.14 -2.29
C PHE A 21 -16.98 -18.40 -0.80
N PRO A 22 -16.30 -17.49 -0.06
CA PRO A 22 -16.10 -17.68 1.38
C PRO A 22 -17.43 -17.69 2.14
N GLU A 23 -17.62 -18.67 3.02
CA GLU A 23 -18.86 -18.85 3.79
C GLU A 23 -19.01 -17.87 4.96
N SER A 24 -17.95 -17.14 5.31
CA SER A 24 -17.97 -16.16 6.40
C SER A 24 -17.19 -14.89 6.06
N THR A 25 -17.52 -13.81 6.77
CA THR A 25 -16.80 -12.54 6.66
C THR A 25 -15.34 -12.66 7.10
N ILE A 26 -15.02 -13.56 8.03
CA ILE A 26 -13.65 -13.84 8.46
C ILE A 26 -12.87 -14.49 7.31
N ALA A 27 -13.43 -15.54 6.70
CA ALA A 27 -12.81 -16.20 5.55
C ALA A 27 -12.63 -15.23 4.37
N LEU A 28 -13.61 -14.36 4.12
CA LEU A 28 -13.52 -13.33 3.09
C LEU A 28 -12.38 -12.34 3.37
N ARG A 29 -12.20 -11.88 4.62
CA ARG A 29 -11.09 -10.98 4.99
C ARG A 29 -9.74 -11.64 4.79
N VAL A 30 -9.61 -12.91 5.15
CA VAL A 30 -8.37 -13.68 4.94
C VAL A 30 -8.05 -13.77 3.45
N LEU A 31 -9.02 -14.16 2.63
CA LEU A 31 -8.85 -14.26 1.17
C LEU A 31 -8.47 -12.91 0.55
N ILE A 32 -9.19 -11.83 0.88
CA ILE A 32 -8.88 -10.49 0.35
C ILE A 32 -7.47 -10.06 0.76
N THR A 33 -7.06 -10.33 1.99
CA THR A 33 -5.72 -9.99 2.49
C THR A 33 -4.65 -10.74 1.70
N GLN A 34 -4.81 -12.04 1.48
CA GLN A 34 -3.91 -12.84 0.65
C GLN A 34 -3.84 -12.31 -0.79
N VAL A 35 -4.98 -12.00 -1.41
CA VAL A 35 -5.03 -11.41 -2.75
C VAL A 35 -4.28 -10.08 -2.82
N VAL A 36 -4.42 -9.24 -1.80
CA VAL A 36 -3.71 -7.96 -1.70
C VAL A 36 -2.20 -8.18 -1.58
N ILE A 37 -1.76 -9.10 -0.72
CA ILE A 37 -0.34 -9.45 -0.55
C ILE A 37 0.26 -9.93 -1.88
N LEU A 38 -0.36 -10.94 -2.51
CA LEU A 38 0.10 -11.49 -3.79
C LEU A 38 0.10 -10.43 -4.90
N ALA A 39 -0.87 -9.53 -4.90
CA ALA A 39 -0.89 -8.42 -5.84
C ALA A 39 0.29 -7.48 -5.63
N TRP A 40 0.65 -7.18 -4.38
CA TRP A 40 1.81 -6.34 -4.05
C TRP A 40 3.13 -6.99 -4.45
N GLU A 41 3.34 -8.26 -4.12
CA GLU A 41 4.55 -9.02 -4.48
C GLU A 41 4.80 -9.07 -6.00
N SER A 42 3.74 -8.94 -6.81
CA SER A 42 3.86 -8.90 -8.27
C SER A 42 4.18 -7.52 -8.86
N ILE A 43 4.25 -6.46 -8.04
CA ILE A 43 4.54 -5.09 -8.46
C ILE A 43 5.96 -4.73 -8.05
N ASP A 44 6.67 -4.08 -8.95
CA ASP A 44 7.97 -3.48 -8.64
C ASP A 44 7.87 -2.49 -7.46
N ASP A 45 8.76 -2.63 -6.48
CA ASP A 45 8.80 -1.83 -5.25
C ASP A 45 8.88 -0.33 -5.53
N GLU A 46 9.56 0.09 -6.59
CA GLU A 46 9.69 1.50 -6.97
C GLU A 46 8.33 2.07 -7.42
N LEU A 47 7.53 1.27 -8.14
CA LEU A 47 6.17 1.65 -8.53
C LEU A 47 5.23 1.74 -7.33
N ILE A 48 5.43 0.89 -6.32
CA ILE A 48 4.71 0.96 -5.05
C ILE A 48 5.04 2.29 -4.37
N ALA A 49 6.31 2.54 -4.08
CA ALA A 49 6.79 3.75 -3.40
C ALA A 49 6.33 5.02 -4.12
N ARG A 50 6.50 5.08 -5.44
CA ARG A 50 6.03 6.21 -6.28
C ARG A 50 4.52 6.40 -6.21
N GLY A 51 3.77 5.30 -6.13
CA GLY A 51 2.32 5.32 -5.97
C GLY A 51 1.88 5.96 -4.67
N PHE A 52 2.49 5.58 -3.55
CA PHE A 52 2.20 6.18 -2.23
C PHE A 52 2.65 7.64 -2.16
N LEU A 53 3.81 7.98 -2.75
CA LEU A 53 4.31 9.34 -2.83
C LEU A 53 3.32 10.25 -3.57
N LYS A 54 2.86 9.83 -4.76
CA LYS A 54 1.85 10.57 -5.55
C LYS A 54 0.50 10.70 -4.84
N ALA A 55 0.18 9.79 -3.93
CA ALA A 55 -1.04 9.84 -3.13
C ALA A 55 -0.89 10.72 -1.86
N GLY A 56 0.28 11.31 -1.62
CA GLY A 56 0.55 12.10 -0.42
C GLY A 56 0.60 11.26 0.86
N LEU A 57 0.75 9.94 0.74
CA LEU A 57 0.77 9.02 1.89
C LEU A 57 2.18 8.76 2.42
N VAL A 58 3.21 9.08 1.63
CA VAL A 58 4.60 9.09 2.11
C VAL A 58 4.88 10.49 2.69
N PRO A 59 5.32 10.61 3.95
CA PRO A 59 5.78 11.87 4.50
C PRO A 59 6.95 12.42 3.66
N VAL A 60 6.77 13.62 3.11
CA VAL A 60 7.79 14.34 2.32
C VAL A 60 8.23 15.56 3.13
N GLY A 61 9.55 15.69 3.35
CA GLY A 61 10.13 16.76 4.15
C GLY A 61 11.46 16.37 4.80
N PRO A 62 11.95 17.20 5.73
CA PRO A 62 13.25 17.03 6.39
C PRO A 62 13.39 15.64 7.01
N ARG A 63 14.58 15.07 6.91
CA ARG A 63 14.92 13.78 7.53
C ARG A 63 16.10 13.96 8.46
N GLU A 64 16.09 13.22 9.57
CA GLU A 64 17.24 13.09 10.45
C GLU A 64 18.35 12.28 9.76
N ALA A 65 19.54 12.22 10.37
CA ALA A 65 20.71 11.54 9.79
C ALA A 65 20.49 10.04 9.52
N ASP A 66 19.56 9.40 10.22
CA ASP A 66 19.17 7.99 10.04
C ASP A 66 18.06 7.80 8.99
N GLY A 67 17.61 8.88 8.34
CA GLY A 67 16.53 8.86 7.35
C GLY A 67 15.11 8.95 7.93
N THR A 68 14.96 9.02 9.26
CA THR A 68 13.67 9.20 9.93
C THR A 68 13.08 10.57 9.56
N PHE A 69 11.77 10.62 9.26
CA PHE A 69 11.08 11.87 8.94
C PHE A 69 11.04 12.81 10.15
N SER A 70 11.51 14.04 10.00
CA SER A 70 11.60 15.05 11.06
C SER A 70 10.50 16.10 10.95
N PHE A 71 9.63 16.15 11.95
CA PHE A 71 8.59 17.19 12.07
C PHE A 71 9.16 18.52 12.61
N ARG A 72 10.37 18.52 13.16
CA ARG A 72 10.91 19.65 13.94
C ARG A 72 11.22 20.88 13.07
N SER A 73 11.52 20.68 11.79
CA SER A 73 11.79 21.78 10.85
C SER A 73 10.53 22.46 10.28
N LEU A 74 9.32 21.94 10.56
CA LEU A 74 8.07 22.57 10.13
C LEU A 74 7.56 23.66 11.09
N ARG A 75 8.17 23.81 12.27
CA ARG A 75 7.84 24.94 13.16
C ARG A 75 8.65 26.17 12.70
N PRO A 76 8.02 27.29 12.36
CA PRO A 76 8.75 28.54 12.20
C PRO A 76 9.47 28.84 13.52
N SER A 77 10.74 29.19 13.43
CA SER A 77 11.53 29.64 14.58
C SER A 77 10.77 30.75 15.31
N PRO A 78 10.77 30.77 16.67
CA PRO A 78 10.24 31.90 17.41
C PRO A 78 10.98 33.16 16.94
N GLN A 79 10.24 34.16 16.44
CA GLN A 79 10.82 35.47 16.17
C GLN A 79 11.16 36.08 17.53
N THR A 80 12.45 36.20 17.82
CA THR A 80 13.01 36.99 18.93
C THR A 80 12.83 38.47 18.67
#